data_AF-A0A1F5UR29-F1
#
_entry.id   AF-A0A1F5UR29-F1
#
_cell.length_a   1.000
_cell.length_b   1.000
_cell.length_c   1.000
_cell.angle_alpha   90.00
_cell.angle_beta   90.00
_cell.angle_gamma   90.00
#
_symmetry.space_group_name_H-M   'P 1'
#
loop_
_entity.id
_entity.type
_entity.pdbx_description
1 polymer ?
#
loop_
_entity_poly.entity_id
_entity_poly.type
_entity_poly.pdbx_seq_one_letter_code
_entity_poly.pdbx_strand_id
1 'polypeptide(L)'
;NGMLLERFAQPLREAGLDRINVSLHSLQPERFQRLTRMGTLETVMTGIRKAMEVGLTPIKFNALIMKGFNDDEVEDLFKLTLQDRIIVRFLELMPIGEALSLDGFGSYLNLTKVRERLTEKYGLVPAVEKGNGPAKYWRVPGAPGKVGFITPISNKYCDTCSRIRLTANGELRPCLAYDVHVNMREAIVNRDLAAIEEAFKKALEIKPKGHHWEEGQTTHTVMSTLGG
;
A
#
# COMPACT_ATOMS: atom_id res chain seq x y z
N ASN A 1 0.85 -2.22 9.57
CA ASN A 1 2.23 -2.64 9.91
C ASN A 1 2.32 -4.09 10.40
N GLY A 2 1.23 -4.76 10.81
CA GLY A 2 1.26 -6.20 11.12
C GLY A 2 1.66 -6.56 12.56
N MET A 3 2.02 -5.58 13.40
CA MET A 3 2.55 -5.84 14.75
C MET A 3 1.57 -6.57 15.68
N LEU A 4 0.26 -6.39 15.47
CA LEU A 4 -0.78 -6.98 16.31
C LEU A 4 -1.38 -8.26 15.71
N LEU A 5 -0.83 -8.77 14.59
CA LEU A 5 -1.41 -9.92 13.90
C LEU A 5 -1.35 -11.20 14.74
N GLU A 6 -0.30 -11.41 15.53
CA GLU A 6 -0.21 -12.59 16.40
C GLU A 6 -1.42 -12.67 17.34
N ARG A 7 -1.83 -11.53 17.91
CA ARG A 7 -2.98 -11.43 18.81
C ARG A 7 -4.32 -11.50 18.09
N PHE A 8 -4.45 -10.86 16.93
CA PHE A 8 -5.76 -10.64 16.30
C PHE A 8 -6.04 -11.46 15.03
N ALA A 9 -5.08 -12.22 14.49
CA ALA A 9 -5.30 -12.97 13.25
C ALA A 9 -6.46 -13.96 13.38
N GLN A 10 -6.53 -14.73 14.47
CA GLN A 10 -7.60 -15.68 14.74
C GLN A 10 -8.98 -15.00 14.84
N PRO A 11 -9.22 -14.03 15.75
CA PRO A 11 -10.54 -13.40 15.87
C PRO A 11 -10.95 -12.64 14.60
N LEU A 12 -9.99 -12.07 13.85
CA LEU A 12 -10.29 -11.45 12.56
C LEU A 12 -10.75 -12.48 11.53
N ARG A 13 -10.12 -13.66 11.48
CA ARG A 13 -10.55 -14.74 10.60
C ARG A 13 -11.94 -15.23 10.95
N GLU A 14 -12.22 -15.44 12.23
CA GLU A 14 -13.54 -15.87 12.74
C GLU A 14 -14.64 -14.84 12.43
N ALA A 15 -14.30 -13.55 12.45
CA ALA A 15 -15.19 -12.47 12.03
C ALA A 15 -15.41 -12.38 10.50
N GLY A 16 -14.76 -13.24 9.71
CA GLY A 16 -14.93 -13.32 8.26
C GLY A 16 -13.87 -12.59 7.43
N LEU A 17 -12.76 -12.14 8.02
CA LEU A 17 -11.65 -11.58 7.25
C LEU A 17 -10.95 -12.68 6.44
N ASP A 18 -10.76 -12.44 5.13
CA ASP A 18 -10.10 -13.41 4.25
C ASP A 18 -8.61 -13.14 4.01
N ARG A 19 -8.24 -11.87 3.92
CA ARG A 19 -6.92 -11.45 3.41
C ARG A 19 -6.42 -10.20 4.11
N ILE A 20 -5.11 -10.01 4.11
CA ILE A 20 -4.47 -8.86 4.75
C ILE A 20 -3.41 -8.21 3.86
N ASN A 21 -3.18 -6.92 4.11
CA ASN A 21 -2.04 -6.18 3.58
C ASN A 21 -1.13 -5.77 4.74
N VAL A 22 0.17 -6.04 4.64
CA VAL A 22 1.16 -5.69 5.65
C VAL A 22 2.20 -4.78 5.02
N SER A 23 2.39 -3.59 5.58
CA SER A 23 3.52 -2.72 5.23
C SER A 23 4.80 -3.35 5.77
N LEU A 24 5.67 -3.81 4.88
CA LEU A 24 6.94 -4.47 5.17
C LEU A 24 7.98 -3.92 4.19
N HIS A 25 8.68 -2.89 4.62
CA HIS A 25 9.57 -2.11 3.76
C HIS A 25 11.00 -2.64 3.71
N SER A 26 11.39 -3.49 4.66
CA SER A 26 12.75 -3.99 4.82
C SER A 26 12.71 -5.35 5.51
N LEU A 27 13.59 -6.26 5.09
CA LEU A 27 13.91 -7.51 5.78
C LEU A 27 15.15 -7.37 6.66
N GLN A 28 15.85 -6.23 6.61
CA GLN A 28 16.89 -5.88 7.57
C GLN A 28 16.27 -5.28 8.85
N PRO A 29 16.52 -5.85 10.05
CA PRO A 29 15.93 -5.37 11.30
C PRO A 29 16.20 -3.90 11.62
N GLU A 30 17.43 -3.43 11.41
CA GLU A 30 17.81 -2.04 11.69
C GLU A 30 17.07 -1.04 10.79
N ARG A 31 17.03 -1.31 9.48
CA ARG A 31 16.31 -0.47 8.50
C ARG A 31 14.80 -0.51 8.74
N PHE A 32 14.27 -1.69 9.10
CA PHE A 32 12.87 -1.83 9.49
C PHE A 32 12.54 -0.93 10.68
N GLN A 33 13.33 -1.04 11.76
CA GLN A 33 13.12 -0.24 12.98
C GLN A 33 13.22 1.26 12.72
N ARG A 34 14.17 1.67 11.86
CA ARG A 34 14.35 3.07 11.45
C ARG A 34 13.13 3.63 10.71
N LEU A 35 12.42 2.80 9.93
CA LEU A 35 11.20 3.19 9.23
C LEU A 35 9.94 3.14 10.11
N THR A 36 9.74 2.07 10.86
CA THR A 36 8.49 1.87 11.60
C THR A 36 8.42 2.64 12.90
N ARG A 37 9.57 3.07 13.45
CA ARG A 37 9.74 3.75 14.76
C ARG A 37 9.26 2.93 15.98
N MET A 38 8.55 1.82 15.75
CA MET A 38 7.98 0.93 16.74
C MET A 38 7.97 -0.51 16.21
N GLY A 39 8.07 -1.46 17.14
CA GLY A 39 8.07 -2.90 16.86
C GLY A 39 9.38 -3.41 16.27
N THR A 40 9.45 -4.73 16.11
CA THR A 40 10.57 -5.43 15.49
C THR A 40 10.11 -6.21 14.26
N LEU A 41 11.03 -6.47 13.35
CA LEU A 41 10.77 -7.34 12.20
C LEU A 41 10.31 -8.72 12.68
N GLU A 42 10.91 -9.24 13.74
CA GLU A 42 10.55 -10.53 14.33
C GLU A 42 9.07 -10.60 14.74
N THR A 43 8.56 -9.58 15.45
CA THR A 43 7.15 -9.52 15.84
C THR A 43 6.23 -9.55 14.63
N VAL A 44 6.56 -8.81 13.57
CA VAL A 44 5.76 -8.81 12.33
C VAL A 44 5.81 -10.18 11.65
N MET A 45 6.98 -10.83 11.59
CA MET A 45 7.13 -12.16 10.99
C MET A 45 6.38 -13.24 11.79
N THR A 46 6.37 -13.16 13.12
CA THR A 46 5.53 -14.03 13.97
C THR A 46 4.05 -13.82 13.69
N GLY A 47 3.61 -12.57 13.59
CA GLY A 47 2.23 -12.25 13.22
C GLY A 47 1.84 -12.73 11.82
N ILE A 48 2.75 -12.65 10.85
CA ILE A 48 2.56 -13.20 9.50
C ILE A 48 2.41 -14.72 9.54
N ARG A 49 3.26 -15.43 10.29
CA ARG A 49 3.13 -16.89 10.48
C ARG A 49 1.77 -17.25 11.05
N LYS A 50 1.30 -16.54 12.08
CA LYS A 50 -0.04 -16.77 12.65
C LYS A 50 -1.14 -16.49 11.63
N ALA A 51 -1.03 -15.42 10.85
CA ALA A 51 -1.99 -15.11 9.79
C ALA A 51 -2.08 -16.22 8.74
N MET A 52 -0.95 -16.82 8.35
CA MET A 52 -0.94 -17.98 7.44
C MET A 52 -1.59 -19.21 8.06
N GLU A 53 -1.26 -19.52 9.32
CA GLU A 53 -1.80 -20.66 10.08
C GLU A 53 -3.34 -20.63 10.14
N VAL A 54 -3.92 -19.46 10.43
CA VAL A 54 -5.38 -19.29 10.51
C VAL A 54 -6.04 -19.13 9.12
N GLY A 55 -5.26 -19.16 8.04
CA GLY A 55 -5.77 -19.13 6.67
C GLY A 55 -6.14 -17.73 6.17
N LEU A 56 -5.54 -16.66 6.67
CA LEU A 56 -5.63 -15.32 6.06
C LEU A 56 -4.77 -15.28 4.80
N THR A 57 -5.38 -15.59 3.64
CA THR A 57 -4.67 -15.72 2.35
C THR A 57 -5.46 -15.07 1.19
N PRO A 58 -4.79 -14.40 0.25
CA PRO A 58 -3.35 -14.15 0.19
C PRO A 58 -2.90 -13.04 1.16
N ILE A 59 -1.69 -13.19 1.70
CA ILE A 59 -1.00 -12.11 2.41
C ILE A 59 -0.29 -11.24 1.38
N LYS A 60 -0.54 -9.93 1.44
CA LYS A 60 0.11 -8.97 0.55
C LYS A 60 1.10 -8.10 1.32
N PHE A 61 2.37 -8.08 0.92
CA PHE A 61 3.36 -7.16 1.45
C PHE A 61 3.41 -5.89 0.62
N ASN A 62 3.44 -4.74 1.27
CA ASN A 62 3.67 -3.43 0.66
C ASN A 62 5.05 -2.93 1.06
N ALA A 63 5.93 -2.79 0.08
CA ALA A 63 7.27 -2.28 0.24
C ALA A 63 7.43 -1.02 -0.62
N LEU A 64 7.48 0.14 0.04
CA LEU A 64 8.00 1.37 -0.54
C LEU A 64 9.50 1.20 -0.82
N ILE A 65 9.91 1.28 -2.08
CA ILE A 65 11.31 1.10 -2.46
C ILE A 65 11.94 2.46 -2.74
N MET A 66 13.06 2.73 -2.06
CA MET A 66 13.79 3.99 -2.11
C MET A 66 15.25 3.71 -2.51
N LYS A 67 15.71 4.47 -3.52
CA LYS A 67 17.08 4.38 -4.01
C LYS A 67 18.06 4.84 -2.92
N GLY A 68 19.09 4.02 -2.67
CA GLY A 68 20.13 4.27 -1.69
C GLY A 68 19.75 3.87 -0.25
N PHE A 69 18.70 3.08 -0.07
CA PHE A 69 18.25 2.67 1.27
C PHE A 69 17.81 1.22 1.37
N ASN A 70 16.84 0.79 0.58
CA ASN A 70 16.35 -0.60 0.57
C ASN A 70 16.20 -1.16 -0.86
N ASP A 71 16.75 -0.47 -1.86
CA ASP A 71 16.73 -0.92 -3.25
C ASP A 71 17.64 -2.14 -3.51
N ASP A 72 18.59 -2.39 -2.61
CA ASP A 72 19.39 -3.61 -2.52
C ASP A 72 18.58 -4.82 -2.03
N GLU A 73 17.52 -4.62 -1.24
CA GLU A 73 16.67 -5.70 -0.68
C GLU A 73 15.54 -6.14 -1.63
N VAL A 74 15.38 -5.49 -2.78
CA VAL A 74 14.31 -5.77 -3.74
C VAL A 74 14.26 -7.25 -4.12
N GLU A 75 15.41 -7.85 -4.37
CA GLU A 75 15.47 -9.26 -4.79
C GLU A 75 15.12 -10.20 -3.64
N ASP A 76 15.52 -9.88 -2.41
CA ASP A 76 15.23 -10.70 -1.23
C ASP A 76 13.75 -10.64 -0.85
N LEU A 77 13.15 -9.46 -0.94
CA LEU A 77 11.70 -9.30 -0.84
C LEU A 77 10.98 -10.07 -1.95
N PHE A 78 11.46 -10.00 -3.20
CA PHE A 78 10.88 -10.72 -4.32
C PHE A 78 10.91 -12.24 -4.12
N LYS A 79 12.00 -12.80 -3.57
CA LYS A 79 12.15 -14.25 -3.34
C LYS A 79 11.06 -14.84 -2.43
N LEU A 80 10.45 -14.03 -1.56
CA LEU A 80 9.29 -14.46 -0.74
C LEU A 80 8.12 -14.97 -1.61
N THR A 81 7.98 -14.45 -2.84
CA THR A 81 6.93 -14.87 -3.79
C THR A 81 7.19 -16.23 -4.42
N LEU A 82 8.42 -16.74 -4.33
CA LEU A 82 8.83 -18.01 -4.94
C LEU A 82 8.49 -19.21 -4.05
N GLN A 83 8.41 -19.01 -2.74
CA GLN A 83 8.24 -20.08 -1.76
C GLN A 83 6.81 -20.18 -1.24
N ASP A 84 6.16 -19.03 -1.04
CA ASP A 84 4.84 -18.96 -0.40
C ASP A 84 3.78 -18.30 -1.28
N ARG A 85 2.51 -18.50 -0.93
CA ARG A 85 1.36 -17.78 -1.53
C ARG A 85 1.28 -16.33 -1.06
N ILE A 86 2.42 -15.64 -1.12
CA ILE A 86 2.63 -14.24 -0.75
C ILE A 86 2.64 -13.39 -2.02
N ILE A 87 2.04 -12.21 -1.90
CA ILE A 87 2.09 -11.19 -2.95
C ILE A 87 2.93 -10.02 -2.46
N VAL A 88 4.09 -9.79 -3.05
CA VAL A 88 4.93 -8.64 -2.70
C VAL A 88 4.65 -7.51 -3.67
N ARG A 89 4.31 -6.32 -3.16
CA ARG A 89 4.05 -5.13 -3.96
C ARG A 89 5.11 -4.08 -3.70
N PHE A 90 5.83 -3.72 -4.74
CA PHE A 90 6.76 -2.59 -4.73
C PHE A 90 6.03 -1.31 -5.08
N LEU A 91 6.22 -0.28 -4.27
CA LEU A 91 5.60 1.04 -4.40
C LEU A 91 6.67 2.09 -4.72
N GLU A 92 6.38 2.97 -5.68
CA GLU A 92 7.18 4.16 -5.88
C GLU A 92 6.96 5.19 -4.77
N LEU A 93 8.02 5.96 -4.50
CA LEU A 93 7.96 7.07 -3.58
C LEU A 93 7.07 8.20 -4.12
N MET A 94 6.08 8.60 -3.32
CA MET A 94 5.16 9.71 -3.62
C MET A 94 5.40 10.88 -2.65
N PRO A 95 5.28 12.15 -3.08
CA PRO A 95 5.50 13.33 -2.24
C PRO A 95 4.27 13.61 -1.34
N ILE A 96 4.05 12.75 -0.33
CA ILE A 96 2.90 12.82 0.59
C ILE A 96 3.39 12.82 2.04
N GLY A 97 2.90 13.78 2.83
CA GLY A 97 3.07 13.80 4.29
C GLY A 97 4.53 13.72 4.70
N GLU A 98 4.87 12.72 5.52
CA GLU A 98 6.23 12.48 6.01
C GLU A 98 7.23 12.20 4.88
N ALA A 99 6.75 11.77 3.70
CA ALA A 99 7.62 11.56 2.54
C ALA A 99 8.21 12.87 1.99
N LEU A 100 7.64 14.03 2.35
CA LEU A 100 8.18 15.35 2.02
C LEU A 100 9.43 15.70 2.83
N SER A 101 9.71 14.96 3.91
CA SER A 101 10.82 15.22 4.85
C SER A 101 11.66 13.96 5.06
N LEU A 102 12.03 13.28 3.97
CA LEU A 102 12.80 12.04 3.98
C LEU A 102 14.32 12.22 4.11
N ASP A 103 14.77 13.29 4.74
CA ASP A 103 16.20 13.55 4.91
C ASP A 103 16.90 12.31 5.49
N GLY A 104 17.82 11.75 4.70
CA GLY A 104 18.60 10.57 5.04
C GLY A 104 17.96 9.19 4.81
N PHE A 105 16.75 9.07 4.25
CA PHE A 105 16.10 7.78 3.97
C PHE A 105 16.22 7.29 2.53
N GLY A 106 16.58 8.11 1.55
CA GLY A 106 16.71 7.71 0.15
C GLY A 106 15.85 8.54 -0.80
N SER A 107 15.90 8.20 -2.09
CA SER A 107 15.25 8.98 -3.15
C SER A 107 14.35 8.13 -4.04
N TYR A 108 13.59 8.79 -4.91
CA TYR A 108 12.73 8.13 -5.90
C TYR A 108 13.51 7.10 -6.75
N LEU A 109 12.92 5.93 -6.93
CA LEU A 109 13.38 4.89 -7.85
C LEU A 109 12.26 4.54 -8.82
N ASN A 110 12.52 4.65 -10.12
CA ASN A 110 11.58 4.19 -11.14
C ASN A 110 11.52 2.67 -11.15
N LEU A 111 10.38 2.11 -10.75
CA LEU A 111 10.23 0.66 -10.59
C LEU A 111 10.01 -0.08 -11.91
N THR A 112 9.82 0.62 -13.03
CA THR A 112 9.78 0.00 -14.36
C THR A 112 11.09 -0.72 -14.66
N LYS A 113 12.23 -0.09 -14.31
CA LYS A 113 13.57 -0.67 -14.46
C LYS A 113 13.78 -1.88 -13.53
N VAL A 114 13.23 -1.81 -12.33
CA VAL A 114 13.29 -2.92 -11.36
C VAL A 114 12.52 -4.14 -11.90
N ARG A 115 11.32 -3.92 -12.43
CA ARG A 115 10.50 -4.96 -13.07
C ARG A 115 11.24 -5.59 -14.25
N GLU A 116 11.86 -4.79 -15.11
CA GLU A 116 12.63 -5.29 -16.27
C GLU A 116 13.78 -6.17 -15.85
N ARG A 117 14.62 -5.70 -14.91
CA ARG A 117 15.72 -6.48 -14.35
C ARG A 117 15.26 -7.81 -13.75
N LEU A 118 14.16 -7.81 -12.98
CA LEU A 118 13.61 -9.04 -12.44
C LEU A 118 13.11 -9.95 -13.57
N THR A 119 12.46 -9.38 -14.60
CA THR A 119 11.92 -10.12 -15.75
C THR A 119 13.03 -10.84 -16.52
N GLU A 120 14.13 -10.15 -16.82
CA GLU A 120 15.29 -10.72 -17.49
C GLU A 120 15.93 -11.84 -16.67
N LYS A 121 16.05 -11.66 -15.34
CA LYS A 121 16.70 -12.62 -14.46
C LYS A 121 15.86 -13.87 -14.14
N TYR A 122 14.54 -13.71 -13.99
CA TYR A 122 13.64 -14.77 -13.49
C TYR A 122 12.55 -15.20 -14.48
N GLY A 123 12.49 -14.62 -15.68
CA GLY A 123 11.50 -14.96 -16.70
C GLY A 123 10.07 -14.63 -16.26
N LEU A 124 9.85 -13.46 -15.65
CA LEU A 124 8.52 -13.07 -15.19
C LEU A 124 7.53 -12.93 -16.35
N VAL A 125 6.32 -13.47 -16.15
CA VAL A 125 5.19 -13.30 -17.05
C VAL A 125 4.10 -12.45 -16.38
N PRO A 126 3.33 -11.66 -17.14
CA PRO A 126 2.18 -10.94 -16.60
C PRO A 126 1.21 -11.88 -15.86
N ALA A 127 0.64 -11.38 -14.77
CA ALA A 127 -0.31 -12.11 -13.94
C ALA A 127 -1.55 -11.24 -13.64
N VAL A 128 -2.67 -11.90 -13.42
CA VAL A 128 -3.92 -11.25 -13.01
C VAL A 128 -4.13 -11.49 -11.51
N GLU A 129 -4.59 -10.46 -10.82
CA GLU A 129 -5.03 -10.54 -9.43
C GLU A 129 -6.44 -9.95 -9.33
N LYS A 130 -7.32 -10.58 -8.54
CA LYS A 130 -8.68 -10.09 -8.35
C LYS A 130 -8.67 -8.77 -7.58
N GLY A 131 -9.44 -7.78 -8.05
CA GLY A 131 -9.72 -6.52 -7.38
C GLY A 131 -9.30 -5.28 -8.17
N ASN A 132 -9.74 -4.10 -7.71
CA ASN A 132 -9.54 -2.81 -8.38
C ASN A 132 -8.32 -2.05 -7.84
N GLY A 133 -7.27 -2.77 -7.46
CA GLY A 133 -6.03 -2.19 -6.96
C GLY A 133 -5.16 -1.62 -8.09
N PRO A 134 -4.32 -0.61 -7.83
CA PRO A 134 -3.49 0.01 -8.86
C PRO A 134 -2.28 -0.84 -9.30
N ALA A 135 -2.01 -1.94 -8.60
CA ALA A 135 -0.85 -2.77 -8.85
C ALA A 135 -1.01 -3.55 -10.16
N LYS A 136 0.01 -3.51 -11.01
CA LYS A 136 0.17 -4.46 -12.13
C LYS A 136 0.99 -5.64 -11.63
N TYR A 137 0.59 -6.86 -11.97
CA TYR A 137 1.17 -8.08 -11.38
C TYR A 137 1.94 -8.91 -12.39
N TRP A 138 2.99 -9.55 -11.90
CA TRP A 138 3.83 -10.51 -12.60
C TRP A 138 4.11 -11.72 -11.70
N ARG A 139 4.50 -12.83 -12.31
CA ARG A 139 4.90 -14.05 -11.59
C ARG A 139 5.99 -14.79 -12.35
N VAL A 140 6.75 -15.59 -11.64
CA VAL A 140 7.56 -16.64 -12.25
C VAL A 140 6.64 -17.83 -12.56
N PRO A 141 6.70 -18.44 -13.76
CA PRO A 141 5.94 -19.64 -14.05
C PRO A 141 6.18 -20.74 -13.00
N GLY A 142 5.11 -21.29 -12.44
CA GLY A 142 5.17 -22.31 -11.39
C GLY A 142 5.32 -21.79 -9.95
N ALA A 143 5.67 -20.52 -9.74
CA ALA A 143 5.75 -19.95 -8.40
C ALA A 143 4.35 -19.77 -7.76
N PRO A 144 4.23 -19.97 -6.42
CA PRO A 144 2.97 -19.84 -5.70
C PRO A 144 2.53 -18.38 -5.51
N GLY A 145 3.47 -17.45 -5.44
CA GLY A 145 3.24 -16.02 -5.21
C GLY A 145 3.24 -15.17 -6.47
N LYS A 146 3.15 -13.86 -6.27
CA LYS A 146 3.19 -12.85 -7.33
C LYS A 146 3.94 -11.62 -6.84
N VAL A 147 4.55 -10.89 -7.76
CA VAL A 147 5.06 -9.54 -7.50
C VAL A 147 4.18 -8.51 -8.18
N GLY A 148 3.86 -7.43 -7.48
CA GLY A 148 3.09 -6.31 -7.99
C GLY A 148 3.92 -5.02 -8.00
N PHE A 149 3.65 -4.15 -8.96
CA PHE A 149 4.28 -2.84 -9.05
C PHE A 149 3.20 -1.76 -9.03
N ILE A 150 3.31 -0.84 -8.07
CA ILE A 150 2.45 0.33 -7.91
C ILE A 150 3.31 1.54 -8.25
N THR A 151 3.11 2.07 -9.45
CA THR A 151 3.99 3.06 -10.08
C THR A 151 3.25 4.37 -10.36
N PRO A 152 2.72 5.07 -9.35
CA PRO A 152 1.91 6.27 -9.55
C PRO A 152 2.67 7.41 -10.23
N ILE A 153 4.00 7.46 -10.11
CA ILE A 153 4.81 8.52 -10.71
C ILE A 153 5.13 8.16 -12.17
N SER A 154 5.66 6.96 -12.41
CA SER A 154 6.07 6.56 -13.76
C SER A 154 4.94 6.05 -14.65
N ASN A 155 3.80 5.61 -14.08
CA ASN A 155 2.65 5.08 -14.82
C ASN A 155 1.34 5.38 -14.08
N LYS A 156 0.81 6.59 -14.28
CA LYS A 156 -0.44 7.05 -13.66
C LYS A 156 -1.61 6.10 -13.98
N TYR A 157 -2.52 5.99 -13.01
CA TYR A 157 -3.74 5.17 -13.11
C TYR A 157 -4.99 5.95 -12.66
N CYS A 158 -4.95 7.28 -12.71
CA CYS A 158 -6.05 8.13 -12.24
C CYS A 158 -7.34 7.93 -13.07
N ASP A 159 -7.21 7.70 -14.38
CA ASP A 159 -8.33 7.50 -15.30
C ASP A 159 -9.21 6.28 -14.95
N THR A 160 -8.65 5.31 -14.21
CA THR A 160 -9.37 4.11 -13.75
C THR A 160 -9.58 4.09 -12.24
N CYS A 161 -9.23 5.17 -11.54
CA CYS A 161 -9.26 5.23 -10.08
C CYS A 161 -10.68 5.45 -9.54
N SER A 162 -11.26 4.41 -8.96
CA SER A 162 -12.58 4.45 -8.29
C SER A 162 -12.51 4.68 -6.77
N ARG A 163 -11.35 5.08 -6.23
CA ARG A 163 -11.16 5.21 -4.77
C ARG A 163 -11.62 6.56 -4.22
N ILE A 164 -12.21 6.50 -3.03
CA ILE A 164 -12.51 7.61 -2.11
C ILE A 164 -12.12 7.11 -0.71
N ARG A 165 -11.74 8.01 0.20
CA ARG A 165 -11.32 7.67 1.57
C ARG A 165 -12.18 8.38 2.60
N LEU A 166 -12.60 7.67 3.63
CA LEU A 166 -13.13 8.26 4.85
C LEU A 166 -12.02 8.28 5.91
N THR A 167 -11.65 9.46 6.40
CA THR A 167 -10.63 9.60 7.45
C THR A 167 -11.20 9.27 8.82
N ALA A 168 -10.32 9.06 9.81
CA ALA A 168 -10.74 8.82 11.20
C ALA A 168 -11.50 10.01 11.82
N ASN A 169 -11.32 11.21 11.27
CA ASN A 169 -12.02 12.43 11.72
C ASN A 169 -13.40 12.61 11.06
N GLY A 170 -13.82 11.68 10.19
CA GLY A 170 -15.10 11.76 9.49
C GLY A 170 -15.06 12.67 8.26
N GLU A 171 -13.91 12.79 7.60
CA GLU A 171 -13.76 13.57 6.36
C GLU A 171 -13.71 12.63 5.15
N LEU A 172 -14.50 12.93 4.13
CA LEU A 172 -14.50 12.21 2.86
C LEU A 172 -13.52 12.87 1.89
N ARG A 173 -12.45 12.17 1.54
CA ARG A 173 -11.41 12.62 0.61
C ARG A 173 -11.51 11.90 -0.73
N PRO A 174 -11.75 12.64 -1.83
CA PRO A 174 -11.95 12.02 -3.13
C PRO A 174 -10.65 11.62 -3.83
N CYS A 175 -9.52 12.20 -3.43
CA CYS A 175 -8.21 11.88 -3.97
C CYS A 175 -7.16 11.86 -2.85
N LEU A 176 -6.18 10.96 -2.98
CA LEU A 176 -5.02 10.91 -2.09
C LEU A 176 -4.07 12.10 -2.30
N ALA A 177 -3.95 12.59 -3.54
CA ALA A 177 -2.94 13.57 -3.91
C ALA A 177 -3.27 15.02 -3.54
N TYR A 178 -4.47 15.27 -3.03
CA TYR A 178 -4.94 16.63 -2.76
C TYR A 178 -5.46 16.72 -1.32
N ASP A 179 -5.20 17.85 -0.67
CA ASP A 179 -5.64 18.10 0.70
C ASP A 179 -7.13 18.51 0.82
N VAL A 180 -7.92 18.30 -0.24
CA VAL A 180 -9.36 18.59 -0.26
C VAL A 180 -10.18 17.48 0.42
N HIS A 181 -11.29 17.86 1.04
CA HIS A 181 -12.21 16.94 1.70
C HIS A 181 -13.62 17.52 1.81
N VAL A 182 -14.59 16.64 2.04
CA VAL A 182 -15.97 16.98 2.41
C VAL A 182 -16.20 16.50 3.85
N ASN A 183 -16.68 17.36 4.74
CA ASN A 183 -16.99 16.96 6.10
C ASN A 183 -18.25 16.07 6.13
N MET A 184 -18.14 14.91 6.77
CA MET A 184 -19.25 13.95 6.92
C MET A 184 -19.55 13.65 8.39
N ARG A 185 -18.83 14.27 9.33
CA ARG A 185 -18.88 13.91 10.76
C ARG A 185 -20.27 14.09 11.34
N GLU A 186 -20.88 15.25 11.11
CA GLU A 186 -22.23 15.56 11.63
C GLU A 186 -23.29 14.63 11.03
N ALA A 187 -23.22 14.39 9.72
CA ALA A 187 -24.13 13.48 9.04
C ALA A 187 -24.05 12.05 9.58
N ILE A 188 -22.84 11.54 9.87
CA ILE A 188 -22.62 10.23 10.49
C ILE A 188 -23.18 10.18 11.91
N VAL A 189 -22.87 11.19 12.74
CA VAL A 189 -23.32 11.24 14.14
C VAL A 189 -24.84 11.28 14.24
N ASN A 190 -25.48 12.05 13.37
CA ASN A 190 -26.94 12.18 13.33
C ASN A 190 -27.63 11.04 12.56
N ARG A 191 -26.87 10.12 11.95
CA ARG A 191 -27.37 9.04 11.08
C ARG A 191 -28.25 9.55 9.94
N ASP A 192 -27.93 10.75 9.43
CA ASP A 192 -28.65 11.38 8.33
C ASP A 192 -28.16 10.81 7.00
N LEU A 193 -28.90 9.83 6.49
CA LEU A 193 -28.56 9.14 5.24
C LEU A 193 -28.57 10.08 4.02
N ALA A 194 -29.45 11.08 4.00
CA ALA A 194 -29.53 12.03 2.89
C ALA A 194 -28.31 12.94 2.87
N ALA A 195 -27.88 13.43 4.03
CA ALA A 195 -26.66 14.23 4.16
C ALA A 195 -25.40 13.40 3.85
N ILE A 196 -25.37 12.11 4.21
CA ILE A 196 -24.27 11.19 3.85
C ILE A 196 -24.20 11.03 2.33
N GLU A 197 -25.33 10.76 1.67
CA GLU A 197 -25.38 10.61 0.21
C GLU A 197 -24.91 11.89 -0.51
N GLU A 198 -25.36 13.04 -0.04
CA GLU A 198 -24.95 14.35 -0.57
C GLU A 198 -23.45 14.59 -0.41
N ALA A 199 -22.86 14.19 0.72
CA ALA A 199 -21.42 14.29 0.92
C ALA A 199 -20.63 13.41 -0.08
N PHE A 200 -21.14 12.22 -0.42
CA PHE A 200 -20.55 11.38 -1.47
C PHE A 200 -20.65 12.02 -2.86
N LYS A 201 -21.80 12.62 -3.21
CA LYS A 201 -21.97 13.33 -4.49
C LYS A 201 -20.99 14.48 -4.62
N LYS A 202 -20.90 15.34 -3.59
CA LYS A 202 -19.94 16.46 -3.55
C LYS A 202 -18.50 15.99 -3.68
N ALA A 203 -18.11 14.90 -3.00
CA ALA A 203 -16.77 14.36 -3.12
C ALA A 203 -16.47 13.87 -4.54
N LEU A 204 -17.44 13.22 -5.21
CA LEU A 204 -17.30 12.79 -6.60
C LEU A 204 -17.16 13.98 -7.56
N GLU A 205 -17.92 15.05 -7.36
CA GLU A 205 -17.85 16.27 -8.17
C GLU A 205 -16.50 16.96 -8.10
N ILE A 206 -15.92 17.08 -6.90
CA ILE A 206 -14.63 17.74 -6.70
C ILE A 206 -13.44 16.80 -6.94
N LYS A 207 -13.68 15.54 -7.33
CA LYS A 207 -12.61 14.58 -7.57
C LYS A 207 -11.78 15.02 -8.79
N PRO A 208 -10.48 15.30 -8.62
CA PRO A 208 -9.63 15.72 -9.72
C PRO A 208 -9.44 14.58 -10.73
N LYS A 209 -9.25 14.95 -12.00
CA LYS A 209 -8.96 13.98 -13.09
C LYS A 209 -7.68 13.18 -12.84
N GLY A 210 -6.69 13.78 -12.20
CA GLY A 210 -5.45 13.12 -11.81
C GLY A 210 -4.58 13.98 -10.92
N HIS A 211 -3.52 13.38 -10.37
CA HIS A 211 -2.47 14.11 -9.67
C HIS A 211 -1.43 14.67 -10.65
N HIS A 212 -0.65 15.62 -10.15
CA HIS A 212 0.43 16.34 -10.84
C HIS A 212 1.72 16.33 -10.00
N TRP A 213 1.98 15.23 -9.27
CA TRP A 213 3.18 15.07 -8.45
C TRP A 213 4.49 15.28 -9.22
N GLU A 214 4.53 14.95 -10.50
CA GLU A 214 5.66 15.21 -11.40
C GLU A 214 5.86 16.70 -11.74
N GLU A 215 4.85 17.54 -11.51
CA GLU A 215 4.89 19.00 -11.69
C GLU A 215 5.17 19.74 -10.37
N GLY A 216 5.54 19.00 -9.31
CA GLY A 216 5.85 19.58 -8.00
C GLY A 216 4.66 19.68 -7.06
N GLN A 217 3.50 19.11 -7.41
CA GLN A 217 2.40 18.96 -6.45
C GLN A 217 2.86 18.17 -5.23
N THR A 218 2.45 18.61 -4.05
CA THR A 218 2.64 17.90 -2.78
C THR A 218 1.31 17.65 -2.08
N THR A 219 1.30 16.70 -1.16
CA THR A 219 0.19 16.49 -0.23
C THR A 219 0.73 16.61 1.18
N HIS A 220 0.19 17.52 1.99
CA HIS A 220 0.71 17.77 3.33
C HIS A 220 0.09 16.84 4.39
N THR A 221 -1.11 16.32 4.14
CA THR A 221 -1.69 15.35 5.06
C THR A 221 -0.84 14.08 5.13
N VAL A 222 -0.55 13.67 6.36
CA VAL A 222 0.19 12.45 6.69
C VAL A 222 -0.57 11.17 6.35
N MET A 223 0.15 10.11 5.99
CA MET A 223 -0.48 8.85 5.57
C MET A 223 -1.28 8.18 6.69
N SER A 224 -0.85 8.34 7.94
CA SER A 224 -1.48 7.76 9.13
C SER A 224 -2.91 8.26 9.38
N THR A 225 -3.24 9.49 8.98
CA THR A 225 -4.60 10.05 9.10
C THR A 225 -5.49 9.68 7.91
N LEU A 226 -4.88 9.23 6.82
CA LEU A 226 -5.53 8.84 5.57
C LEU A 226 -5.88 7.34 5.50
N GLY A 227 -5.68 6.61 6.60
CA GLY A 227 -5.90 5.16 6.69
C GLY A 227 -4.80 4.33 6.02
N GLY A 228 -3.58 4.89 5.91
CA GLY A 228 -2.37 4.23 5.39
C GLY A 228 -1.43 3.72 6.47
#